data_AF-A0AA36MKH1-F1
#
_entry.id   AF-A0AA36MKH1-F1
#
_cell.length_a   1.000
_cell.length_b   1.000
_cell.length_c   1.000
_cell.angle_alpha   90.00
_cell.angle_beta   90.00
_cell.angle_gamma   90.00
#
_symmetry.space_group_name_H-M   'P 1'
#
loop_
_entity.id
_entity.type
_entity.pdbx_description
1 polymer ?
#
loop_
_entity_poly.entity_id
_entity_poly.type
_entity_poly.pdbx_seq_one_letter_code
_entity_poly.pdbx_strand_id
1 'polypeptide(L)'
;MGEATRWLRKTLHGRIMNMVLPCVLILAAMILFYYCHVTAQDENDRSSKHFLGLIVIQMLPLVFLELQITSCPDPEAMLALFGTKVLLLHGCFMFLRVCAWPLMEVGIGWSNLAGTVAVAGVLHWGFRFRWRFHSILEHKDVGCLVLLATVGSIVSETIDGSTKLPMLLEHIIFTASSYIEVLGFVPAVWLVHLTAKKSDDVTRTGGVDLQRQAVFFFECSWLVSTSSRTLSRRGRSNTCQGSPQRAIPSTS
;
A
#
# COMPACT_ATOMS: atom_id res chain seq x y z
N MET A 1 -19.71 -20.51 34.96
CA MET A 1 -20.12 -19.91 33.66
C MET A 1 -19.98 -18.39 33.56
N GLY A 2 -19.96 -17.61 34.64
CA GLY A 2 -19.92 -16.13 34.58
C GLY A 2 -18.55 -15.45 34.36
N GLU A 3 -17.45 -16.20 34.33
CA GLU A 3 -16.10 -15.65 34.08
C GLU A 3 -15.75 -15.61 32.59
N ALA A 4 -16.13 -16.65 31.85
CA ALA A 4 -15.93 -16.73 30.40
C ALA A 4 -16.71 -15.63 29.64
N THR A 5 -17.92 -15.30 30.08
CA THR A 5 -18.72 -14.22 29.48
C THR A 5 -18.17 -12.82 29.76
N ARG A 6 -17.45 -12.61 30.87
CA ARG A 6 -16.76 -11.34 31.17
C ARG A 6 -15.50 -11.16 30.33
N TRP A 7 -14.71 -12.21 30.13
CA TRP A 7 -13.59 -12.20 29.19
C TRP A 7 -14.07 -11.92 27.77
N LEU A 8 -15.09 -12.67 27.31
CA LEU A 8 -15.66 -12.51 25.97
C LEU A 8 -16.13 -11.07 25.71
N ARG A 9 -16.80 -10.44 26.68
CA ARG A 9 -17.32 -9.06 26.56
C ARG A 9 -16.20 -8.01 26.54
N LYS A 10 -15.14 -8.18 27.33
CA LYS A 10 -13.94 -7.30 27.28
C LYS A 10 -13.18 -7.44 25.96
N THR A 11 -13.05 -8.65 25.42
CA THR A 11 -12.47 -8.85 24.09
C THR A 11 -13.38 -8.36 22.96
N LEU A 12 -14.70 -8.50 23.06
CA LEU A 12 -15.64 -8.02 22.04
C LEU A 12 -15.69 -6.49 21.97
N HIS A 13 -15.74 -5.80 23.12
CA HIS A 13 -15.77 -4.33 23.12
C HIS A 13 -14.46 -3.72 22.60
N GLY A 14 -13.30 -4.34 22.85
CA GLY A 14 -12.05 -3.93 22.23
C GLY A 14 -12.01 -4.20 20.72
N ARG A 15 -12.57 -5.32 20.26
CA ARG A 15 -12.50 -5.76 18.86
C ARG A 15 -13.47 -5.00 17.95
N ILE A 16 -14.68 -4.65 18.41
CA ILE A 16 -15.67 -3.90 17.62
C ILE A 16 -15.23 -2.45 17.41
N MET A 17 -14.66 -1.81 18.44
CA MET A 17 -14.16 -0.43 18.34
C MET A 17 -13.00 -0.30 17.33
N ASN A 18 -12.19 -1.36 17.18
CA ASN A 18 -11.11 -1.40 16.20
C ASN A 18 -11.62 -1.42 14.75
N MET A 19 -12.77 -2.06 14.47
CA MET A 19 -13.35 -2.09 13.13
C MET A 19 -14.13 -0.83 12.75
N VAL A 20 -14.71 -0.15 13.75
CA VAL A 20 -15.42 1.11 13.53
C VAL A 20 -14.46 2.17 13.01
N LEU A 21 -13.22 2.21 13.50
CA LEU A 21 -12.24 3.22 13.10
C LEU A 21 -11.93 3.22 11.59
N PRO A 22 -11.49 2.12 10.95
CA PRO A 22 -11.19 2.12 9.53
C PRO A 22 -12.45 2.24 8.66
N CYS A 23 -13.62 1.76 9.12
CA CYS A 23 -14.89 2.01 8.43
C CYS A 23 -15.26 3.50 8.42
N VAL A 24 -15.12 4.18 9.56
CA VAL A 24 -15.36 5.62 9.67
C VAL A 24 -14.35 6.41 8.84
N LEU A 25 -13.07 6.00 8.81
CA LEU A 25 -12.05 6.63 7.98
C LEU A 25 -12.36 6.48 6.48
N ILE A 26 -12.80 5.29 6.03
CA ILE A 26 -13.22 5.08 4.64
C ILE A 26 -14.44 5.93 4.32
N LEU A 27 -15.46 5.94 5.19
CA LEU A 27 -16.65 6.76 4.99
C LEU A 27 -16.30 8.26 4.91
N ALA A 28 -15.45 8.75 5.82
CA ALA A 28 -14.97 10.12 5.81
C ALA A 28 -14.18 10.44 4.54
N ALA A 29 -13.31 9.54 4.08
CA ALA A 29 -12.56 9.70 2.84
C ALA A 29 -13.47 9.71 1.60
N MET A 30 -14.51 8.86 1.58
CA MET A 30 -15.54 8.85 0.53
C MET A 30 -16.34 10.15 0.50
N ILE A 31 -16.73 10.68 1.67
CA ILE A 31 -17.43 11.96 1.78
C ILE A 31 -16.54 13.10 1.32
N LEU A 32 -15.26 13.15 1.74
CA LEU A 32 -14.32 14.16 1.27
C LEU A 32 -14.10 14.05 -0.26
N PHE A 33 -13.99 12.83 -0.78
CA PHE A 33 -13.80 12.59 -2.20
C PHE A 33 -15.00 13.10 -3.01
N TYR A 34 -16.21 12.78 -2.56
CA TYR A 34 -17.44 13.26 -3.16
C TYR A 34 -17.55 14.79 -3.05
N TYR A 35 -17.25 15.37 -1.89
CA TYR A 35 -17.27 16.80 -1.67
C TYR A 35 -16.29 17.53 -2.61
N CYS A 36 -15.03 17.08 -2.67
CA CYS A 36 -14.04 17.60 -3.61
C CYS A 36 -14.47 17.40 -5.07
N HIS A 37 -15.12 16.29 -5.40
CA HIS A 37 -15.62 16.07 -6.75
C HIS A 37 -16.66 17.13 -7.16
N VAL A 38 -17.57 17.48 -6.25
CA VAL A 38 -18.66 18.45 -6.48
C VAL A 38 -18.18 19.90 -6.42
N THR A 39 -17.22 20.25 -5.55
CA THR A 39 -16.80 21.64 -5.32
C THR A 39 -15.63 22.09 -6.18
N ALA A 40 -14.81 21.18 -6.69
CA ALA A 40 -13.60 21.54 -7.42
C ALA A 40 -13.89 21.83 -8.89
N GLN A 41 -13.97 23.12 -9.20
CA GLN A 41 -14.03 23.67 -10.55
C GLN A 41 -12.63 24.03 -11.10
N ASP A 42 -11.60 24.09 -10.25
CA ASP A 42 -10.23 24.50 -10.60
C ASP A 42 -9.29 23.32 -10.89
N GLU A 43 -8.37 23.51 -11.85
CA GLU A 43 -7.39 22.47 -12.29
C GLU A 43 -6.46 21.98 -11.18
N ASN A 44 -6.17 22.81 -10.18
CA ASN A 44 -5.25 22.47 -9.09
C ASN A 44 -5.77 21.35 -8.18
N ASP A 45 -7.07 21.05 -8.24
CA ASP A 45 -7.71 20.01 -7.42
C ASP A 45 -7.59 18.59 -8.01
N ARG A 46 -7.12 18.44 -9.25
CA ARG A 46 -6.96 17.11 -9.88
C ARG A 46 -6.00 16.22 -9.10
N SER A 47 -4.88 16.78 -8.62
CA SER A 47 -3.87 16.03 -7.85
C SER A 47 -4.43 15.56 -6.50
N SER A 48 -5.19 16.42 -5.81
CA SER A 48 -5.83 16.08 -4.52
C SER A 48 -6.89 14.99 -4.69
N LYS A 49 -7.71 15.05 -5.75
CA LYS A 49 -8.72 14.02 -6.07
C LYS A 49 -8.06 12.66 -6.33
N HIS A 50 -6.99 12.64 -7.14
CA HIS A 50 -6.26 11.42 -7.45
C HIS A 50 -5.62 10.81 -6.20
N PHE A 51 -4.94 11.62 -5.39
CA PHE A 51 -4.34 11.17 -4.13
C PHE A 51 -5.38 10.60 -3.15
N LEU A 52 -6.52 11.29 -2.98
CA LEU A 52 -7.57 10.83 -2.10
C LEU A 52 -8.25 9.56 -2.61
N GLY A 53 -8.45 9.45 -3.94
CA GLY A 53 -8.95 8.24 -4.58
C GLY A 53 -8.03 7.04 -4.36
N LEU A 54 -6.71 7.23 -4.50
CA LEU A 54 -5.73 6.19 -4.20
C LEU A 54 -5.77 5.76 -2.73
N ILE A 55 -5.92 6.70 -1.79
CA ILE A 55 -6.07 6.36 -0.37
C ILE A 55 -7.36 5.54 -0.11
N VAL A 56 -8.48 5.92 -0.70
CA VAL A 56 -9.72 5.15 -0.54
C VAL A 56 -9.53 3.72 -1.07
N ILE A 57 -8.95 3.61 -2.27
CA ILE A 57 -8.70 2.32 -2.92
C ILE A 57 -7.72 1.47 -2.11
N GLN A 58 -6.68 2.05 -1.50
CA GLN A 58 -5.72 1.28 -0.70
C GLN A 58 -6.29 0.83 0.65
N MET A 59 -7.22 1.58 1.23
CA MET A 59 -7.79 1.27 2.55
C MET A 59 -8.88 0.21 2.49
N LEU A 60 -9.58 0.08 1.36
CA LEU A 60 -10.67 -0.87 1.19
C LEU A 60 -10.21 -2.34 1.36
N PRO A 61 -9.12 -2.81 0.73
CA PRO A 61 -8.60 -4.16 0.97
C PRO A 61 -8.15 -4.39 2.41
N LEU A 62 -7.68 -3.35 3.09
CA LEU A 62 -7.25 -3.42 4.50
C LEU A 62 -8.45 -3.76 5.41
N VAL A 63 -9.59 -3.11 5.18
CA VAL A 63 -10.84 -3.39 5.92
C VAL A 63 -11.36 -4.78 5.60
N PHE A 64 -11.32 -5.18 4.33
CA PHE A 64 -11.72 -6.54 3.95
C PHE A 64 -10.84 -7.61 4.62
N LEU A 65 -9.53 -7.36 4.68
CA LEU A 65 -8.60 -8.24 5.39
C LEU A 65 -8.91 -8.31 6.88
N GLU A 66 -9.18 -7.19 7.55
CA GLU A 66 -9.53 -7.17 8.97
C GLU A 66 -10.81 -7.95 9.25
N LEU A 67 -11.85 -7.76 8.42
CA LEU A 67 -13.12 -8.51 8.50
C LEU A 67 -12.88 -10.03 8.40
N GLN A 68 -12.01 -10.44 7.50
CA GLN A 68 -11.70 -11.84 7.26
C GLN A 68 -10.82 -12.43 8.36
N ILE A 69 -9.78 -11.71 8.79
CA ILE A 69 -8.91 -12.06 9.91
C ILE A 69 -9.72 -12.29 11.19
N THR A 70 -10.74 -11.47 11.46
CA THR A 70 -11.59 -11.67 12.65
C THR A 70 -12.53 -12.87 12.55
N SER A 71 -12.82 -13.33 11.34
CA SER A 71 -13.69 -14.48 11.08
C SER A 71 -12.93 -15.81 11.09
N CYS A 72 -11.61 -15.79 10.89
CA CYS A 72 -10.78 -16.99 10.85
C CYS A 72 -10.37 -17.45 12.27
N PRO A 73 -10.42 -18.77 12.57
CA PRO A 73 -9.94 -19.33 13.83
C PRO A 73 -8.41 -19.28 13.96
N ASP A 74 -7.68 -18.98 12.88
CA ASP A 74 -6.21 -18.88 12.87
C ASP A 74 -5.68 -17.74 11.97
N PRO A 75 -5.76 -16.48 12.41
CA PRO A 75 -5.36 -15.34 11.60
C PRO A 75 -3.85 -15.27 11.31
N GLU A 76 -3.03 -15.77 12.23
CA GLU A 76 -1.56 -15.69 12.13
C GLU A 76 -1.02 -16.55 10.97
N ALA A 77 -1.57 -17.75 10.80
CA ALA A 77 -1.22 -18.64 9.70
C ALA A 77 -1.54 -18.05 8.33
N MET A 78 -2.72 -17.42 8.21
CA MET A 78 -3.10 -16.74 6.98
C MET A 78 -2.20 -15.54 6.71
N LEU A 79 -1.87 -14.77 7.75
CA LEU A 79 -1.03 -13.57 7.66
C LEU A 79 0.39 -13.85 7.20
N ALA A 80 1.01 -14.92 7.70
CA ALA A 80 2.31 -15.36 7.21
C ALA A 80 2.27 -15.72 5.71
N LEU A 81 1.20 -16.37 5.27
CA LEU A 81 1.09 -16.92 3.92
C LEU A 81 0.85 -15.83 2.87
N PHE A 82 0.00 -14.84 3.17
CA PHE A 82 -0.13 -13.68 2.29
C PHE A 82 1.01 -12.67 2.48
N GLY A 83 1.55 -12.54 3.69
CA GLY A 83 2.55 -11.54 4.05
C GLY A 83 3.78 -11.61 3.17
N THR A 84 4.22 -12.82 2.82
CA THR A 84 5.33 -13.03 1.87
C THR A 84 5.02 -12.40 0.51
N LYS A 85 3.85 -12.65 -0.07
CA LYS A 85 3.46 -12.13 -1.39
C LYS A 85 3.30 -10.61 -1.37
N VAL A 86 2.68 -10.08 -0.32
CA VAL A 86 2.49 -8.63 -0.12
C VAL A 86 3.84 -7.93 0.01
N LEU A 87 4.75 -8.46 0.83
CA LEU A 87 6.10 -7.91 1.00
C LEU A 87 6.92 -7.98 -0.29
N LEU A 88 6.77 -9.05 -1.08
CA LEU A 88 7.45 -9.19 -2.36
C LEU A 88 6.97 -8.13 -3.35
N LEU A 89 5.65 -7.91 -3.42
CA LEU A 89 5.08 -6.83 -4.23
C LEU A 89 5.50 -5.44 -3.71
N HIS A 90 5.59 -5.27 -2.38
CA HIS A 90 6.09 -4.05 -1.76
C HIS A 90 7.56 -3.77 -2.08
N GLY A 91 8.38 -4.82 -2.06
CA GLY A 91 9.77 -4.77 -2.50
C GLY A 91 9.88 -4.37 -3.97
N CYS A 92 9.03 -4.91 -4.85
CA CYS A 92 9.00 -4.54 -6.26
C CYS A 92 8.68 -3.05 -6.48
N PHE A 93 7.67 -2.49 -5.80
CA PHE A 93 7.36 -1.06 -5.98
C PHE A 93 8.49 -0.19 -5.43
N MET A 94 9.05 -0.53 -4.26
CA MET A 94 10.14 0.25 -3.66
C MET A 94 11.38 0.22 -4.56
N PHE A 95 11.69 -0.94 -5.12
CA PHE A 95 12.78 -1.10 -6.07
C PHE A 95 12.58 -0.24 -7.33
N LEU A 96 11.37 -0.22 -7.91
CA LEU A 96 11.06 0.66 -9.03
C LEU A 96 11.26 2.14 -8.68
N ARG A 97 10.85 2.57 -7.47
CA ARG A 97 11.10 3.94 -6.98
C ARG A 97 12.59 4.24 -6.77
N VAL A 98 13.40 3.26 -6.38
CA VAL A 98 14.86 3.40 -6.29
C VAL A 98 15.49 3.51 -7.68
N CYS A 99 15.00 2.75 -8.67
CA CYS A 99 15.46 2.88 -10.06
C CYS A 99 15.14 4.26 -10.66
N ALA A 100 14.07 4.91 -10.20
CA ALA A 100 13.75 6.29 -10.55
C ALA A 100 14.56 7.35 -9.77
N TRP A 101 15.42 6.96 -8.83
CA TRP A 101 16.20 7.90 -8.01
C TRP A 101 17.03 8.89 -8.84
N PRO A 102 17.71 8.53 -9.95
CA PRO A 102 18.46 9.51 -10.74
C PRO A 102 17.62 10.68 -11.27
N LEU A 103 16.29 10.53 -11.28
CA LEU A 103 15.32 11.52 -11.75
C LEU A 103 14.73 12.35 -10.59
N MET A 104 14.87 11.93 -9.34
CA MET A 104 14.21 12.56 -8.18
C MET A 104 15.17 13.34 -7.27
N GLU A 105 14.62 14.26 -6.48
CA GLU A 105 15.37 15.00 -5.45
C GLU A 105 16.13 14.06 -4.50
N VAL A 106 17.39 14.42 -4.20
CA VAL A 106 18.37 13.59 -3.47
C VAL A 106 17.83 13.05 -2.14
N GLY A 107 16.92 13.76 -1.47
CA GLY A 107 16.35 13.35 -0.18
C GLY A 107 15.33 12.21 -0.23
N ILE A 108 14.61 12.04 -1.34
CA ILE A 108 13.54 11.03 -1.46
C ILE A 108 14.13 9.64 -1.75
N GLY A 109 15.21 9.58 -2.53
CA GLY A 109 15.84 8.32 -2.93
C GLY A 109 16.38 7.50 -1.75
N TRP A 110 17.01 8.16 -0.76
CA TRP A 110 17.51 7.49 0.44
C TRP A 110 16.42 6.77 1.24
N SER A 111 15.22 7.38 1.31
CA SER A 111 14.07 6.81 2.00
C SER A 111 13.59 5.53 1.32
N ASN A 112 13.49 5.55 -0.01
CA ASN A 112 13.10 4.38 -0.81
C ASN A 112 14.18 3.29 -0.76
N LEU A 113 15.47 3.66 -0.76
CA LEU A 113 16.57 2.72 -0.62
C LEU A 113 16.52 2.02 0.75
N ALA A 114 16.39 2.79 1.82
CA ALA A 114 16.26 2.24 3.18
C ALA A 114 15.06 1.31 3.30
N GLY A 115 13.90 1.68 2.72
CA GLY A 115 12.72 0.85 2.64
C GLY A 115 12.96 -0.45 1.86
N THR A 116 13.64 -0.38 0.71
CA THR A 116 13.99 -1.55 -0.10
C THR A 116 14.91 -2.51 0.67
N VAL A 117 15.94 -1.99 1.35
CA VAL A 117 16.85 -2.78 2.17
C VAL A 117 16.11 -3.41 3.36
N ALA A 118 15.21 -2.67 4.01
CA ALA A 118 14.40 -3.18 5.13
C ALA A 118 13.49 -4.34 4.67
N VAL A 119 12.75 -4.16 3.58
CA VAL A 119 11.91 -5.21 3.00
C VAL A 119 12.76 -6.43 2.63
N ALA A 120 13.92 -6.22 2.01
CA ALA A 120 14.82 -7.32 1.64
C ALA A 120 15.33 -8.08 2.88
N GLY A 121 15.69 -7.37 3.94
CA GLY A 121 16.11 -7.94 5.22
C GLY A 121 15.00 -8.76 5.88
N VAL A 122 13.77 -8.24 5.91
CA VAL A 122 12.62 -8.96 6.47
C VAL A 122 12.26 -10.20 5.64
N LEU A 123 12.32 -10.12 4.31
CA LEU A 123 12.12 -11.28 3.45
C LEU A 123 13.18 -12.36 3.71
N HIS A 124 14.44 -11.94 3.89
CA HIS A 124 15.55 -12.86 4.11
C HIS A 124 15.53 -13.51 5.50
N TRP A 125 15.39 -12.72 6.56
CA TRP A 125 15.46 -13.20 7.95
C TRP A 125 14.13 -13.70 8.50
N GLY A 126 13.03 -13.04 8.17
CA GLY A 126 11.68 -13.40 8.65
C GLY A 126 11.10 -14.58 7.88
N PHE A 127 11.11 -14.50 6.55
CA PHE A 127 10.46 -15.48 5.67
C PHE A 127 11.42 -16.54 5.13
N ARG A 128 12.70 -16.49 5.50
CA ARG A 128 13.77 -17.38 4.98
C ARG A 128 13.77 -17.44 3.45
N PHE A 129 13.36 -16.36 2.80
CA PHE A 129 13.23 -16.31 1.35
C PHE A 129 14.61 -16.45 0.71
N ARG A 130 14.79 -17.47 -0.14
CA ARG A 130 16.02 -17.66 -0.89
C ARG A 130 15.93 -16.78 -2.13
N TRP A 131 16.80 -15.78 -2.24
CA TRP A 131 16.95 -14.86 -3.38
C TRP A 131 17.45 -15.56 -4.65
N ARG A 132 16.70 -16.56 -5.13
CA ARG A 132 16.94 -17.24 -6.38
C ARG A 132 15.89 -16.74 -7.36
N PHE A 133 16.30 -16.21 -8.51
CA PHE A 133 15.38 -15.71 -9.55
C PHE A 133 14.30 -16.73 -9.92
N HIS A 134 14.63 -18.03 -9.88
CA HIS A 134 13.67 -19.12 -10.06
C HIS A 134 12.52 -19.07 -9.04
N SER A 135 12.79 -18.73 -7.78
CA SER A 135 11.78 -18.61 -6.73
C SER A 135 10.86 -17.40 -6.94
N ILE A 136 11.38 -16.31 -7.51
CA ILE A 136 10.57 -15.14 -7.88
C ILE A 136 9.65 -15.49 -9.05
N LEU A 137 10.17 -16.23 -10.04
CA LEU A 137 9.41 -16.73 -11.19
C LEU A 137 8.35 -17.76 -10.82
N GLU A 138 8.52 -18.48 -9.70
CA GLU A 138 7.53 -19.40 -9.17
C GLU A 138 6.26 -18.65 -8.72
N HIS A 139 6.40 -17.40 -8.27
CA HIS A 139 5.31 -16.49 -7.95
C HIS A 139 4.80 -15.76 -9.20
N LYS A 140 4.30 -16.52 -10.18
CA LYS A 140 3.72 -16.00 -11.43
C LYS A 140 2.56 -15.02 -11.18
N ASP A 141 1.85 -15.18 -10.08
CA ASP A 141 0.79 -14.27 -9.63
C ASP A 141 1.33 -12.86 -9.36
N VAL A 142 2.45 -12.76 -8.63
CA VAL A 142 3.10 -11.47 -8.34
C VAL A 142 3.61 -10.83 -9.63
N GLY A 143 4.28 -11.61 -10.49
CA GLY A 143 4.76 -11.13 -11.80
C GLY A 143 3.63 -10.62 -12.70
N CYS A 144 2.49 -11.32 -12.73
CA CYS A 144 1.32 -10.90 -13.49
C CYS A 144 0.73 -9.59 -12.98
N LEU A 145 0.69 -9.38 -11.65
CA LEU A 145 0.21 -8.12 -11.06
C LEU A 145 1.13 -6.94 -11.36
N VAL A 146 2.45 -7.15 -11.30
CA VAL A 146 3.43 -6.11 -11.68
C VAL A 146 3.30 -5.76 -13.16
N LEU A 147 3.15 -6.76 -14.03
CA LEU A 147 2.92 -6.55 -15.46
C LEU A 147 1.62 -5.77 -15.69
N LEU A 148 0.53 -6.17 -15.02
CA LEU A 148 -0.77 -5.52 -15.15
C LEU A 148 -0.72 -4.04 -14.72
N ALA A 149 -0.04 -3.74 -13.61
CA ALA A 149 0.18 -2.37 -13.16
C ALA A 149 1.01 -1.56 -14.17
N THR A 150 2.05 -2.17 -14.74
CA THR A 150 2.91 -1.51 -15.73
C THR A 150 2.14 -1.22 -17.02
N VAL A 151 1.40 -2.19 -17.55
CA VAL A 151 0.54 -2.00 -18.72
C VAL A 151 -0.51 -0.94 -18.45
N GLY A 152 -1.17 -0.98 -17.28
CA GLY A 152 -2.13 0.03 -16.87
C GLY A 152 -1.54 1.44 -16.86
N SER A 153 -0.32 1.60 -16.32
CA SER A 153 0.36 2.89 -16.30
C SER A 153 0.68 3.42 -17.69
N ILE A 154 1.13 2.56 -18.61
CA ILE A 154 1.41 2.92 -20.00
C ILE A 154 0.11 3.37 -20.68
N VAL A 155 -0.97 2.61 -20.53
CA VAL A 155 -2.27 2.94 -21.12
C VAL A 155 -2.78 4.28 -20.60
N SER A 156 -2.71 4.52 -19.28
CA SER A 156 -3.12 5.80 -18.68
C SER A 156 -2.35 6.98 -19.28
N GLU A 157 -1.02 6.89 -19.39
CA GLU A 157 -0.19 7.96 -19.97
C GLU A 157 -0.43 8.14 -21.48
N THR A 158 -0.71 7.07 -22.21
CA THR A 158 -1.05 7.17 -23.65
C THR A 158 -2.37 7.87 -23.89
N ILE A 159 -3.35 7.71 -22.98
CA ILE A 159 -4.65 8.39 -23.07
C ILE A 159 -4.51 9.88 -22.74
N ASP A 160 -3.63 10.23 -21.80
CA ASP A 160 -3.43 11.63 -21.35
C ASP A 160 -2.66 12.48 -22.39
N GLY A 161 -2.12 11.86 -23.44
CA GLY A 161 -1.55 12.56 -24.60
C GLY A 161 -0.23 13.29 -24.33
N SER A 162 0.45 12.98 -23.23
CA SER A 162 1.75 13.60 -22.88
C SER A 162 2.86 13.12 -23.83
N THR A 163 3.30 13.99 -24.74
CA THR A 163 4.29 13.67 -25.78
C THR A 163 5.75 13.86 -25.37
N LYS A 164 6.04 14.30 -24.13
CA LYS A 164 7.41 14.55 -23.67
C LYS A 164 8.08 13.28 -23.12
N LEU A 165 8.80 12.56 -24.00
CA LEU A 165 9.53 11.32 -23.70
C LEU A 165 10.30 11.24 -22.35
N PRO A 166 11.11 12.24 -21.94
CA PRO A 166 11.88 12.12 -20.69
C PRO A 166 11.00 12.23 -19.44
N MET A 167 9.90 13.01 -19.48
CA MET A 167 8.92 13.08 -18.38
C MET A 167 8.02 11.84 -18.35
N LEU A 168 7.80 11.22 -19.52
CA LEU A 168 6.93 10.06 -19.68
C LEU A 168 7.44 8.86 -18.88
N LEU A 169 8.75 8.59 -18.88
CA LEU A 169 9.31 7.48 -18.11
C LEU A 169 9.19 7.68 -16.60
N GLU A 170 9.41 8.89 -16.09
CA GLU A 170 9.21 9.24 -14.69
C GLU A 170 7.74 9.03 -14.27
N HIS A 171 6.81 9.56 -15.06
CA HIS A 171 5.38 9.40 -14.87
C HIS A 171 4.94 7.92 -14.90
N ILE A 172 5.39 7.14 -15.89
CA ILE A 172 5.10 5.70 -15.97
C ILE A 172 5.58 4.99 -14.71
N ILE A 173 6.82 5.23 -14.27
CA ILE A 173 7.37 4.53 -13.10
C ILE A 173 6.58 4.89 -11.83
N PHE A 174 6.23 6.18 -11.67
CA PHE A 174 5.46 6.63 -10.53
C PHE A 174 4.04 6.04 -10.52
N THR A 175 3.34 6.12 -11.66
CA THR A 175 1.99 5.57 -11.85
C THR A 175 1.97 4.05 -11.69
N ALA A 176 2.95 3.35 -12.30
CA ALA A 176 3.11 1.90 -12.14
C ALA A 176 3.35 1.54 -10.68
N SER A 177 4.22 2.28 -9.97
CA SER A 177 4.46 2.06 -8.55
C SER A 177 3.19 2.22 -7.71
N SER A 178 2.36 3.24 -7.99
CA SER A 178 1.06 3.41 -7.31
C SER A 178 0.09 2.27 -7.61
N TYR A 179 0.05 1.80 -8.86
CA TYR A 179 -0.81 0.66 -9.23
C TYR A 179 -0.33 -0.64 -8.58
N ILE A 180 0.99 -0.88 -8.50
CA ILE A 180 1.55 -2.03 -7.78
C ILE A 180 1.19 -1.95 -6.29
N GLU A 181 1.30 -0.77 -5.67
CA GLU A 181 0.94 -0.58 -4.27
C GLU A 181 -0.54 -0.96 -4.00
N VAL A 182 -1.44 -0.52 -4.87
CA VAL A 182 -2.88 -0.89 -4.83
C VAL A 182 -3.09 -2.39 -5.05
N LEU A 183 -2.42 -2.98 -6.04
CA LEU A 183 -2.51 -4.41 -6.33
C LEU A 183 -1.84 -5.28 -5.25
N GLY A 184 -1.06 -4.68 -4.34
CA GLY A 184 -0.45 -5.30 -3.16
C GLY A 184 -1.38 -6.19 -2.36
N PHE A 185 -2.65 -5.80 -2.29
CA PHE A 185 -3.63 -6.50 -1.48
C PHE A 185 -4.41 -7.58 -2.22
N VAL A 186 -4.33 -7.64 -3.56
CA VAL A 186 -5.05 -8.63 -4.38
C VAL A 186 -4.67 -10.07 -4.02
N PRO A 187 -3.38 -10.44 -3.83
CA PRO A 187 -3.03 -11.80 -3.41
C PRO A 187 -3.64 -12.20 -2.07
N ALA A 188 -3.81 -11.25 -1.15
CA ALA A 188 -4.39 -11.49 0.16
C ALA A 188 -5.90 -11.75 0.05
N VAL A 189 -6.62 -10.91 -0.71
CA VAL A 189 -8.06 -11.11 -0.99
C VAL A 189 -8.30 -12.44 -1.71
N TRP A 190 -7.49 -12.75 -2.72
CA TRP A 190 -7.58 -14.00 -3.47
C TRP A 190 -7.36 -15.23 -2.58
N LEU A 191 -6.34 -15.19 -1.71
CA LEU A 191 -6.05 -16.28 -0.79
C LEU A 191 -7.22 -16.53 0.16
N VAL A 192 -7.82 -15.47 0.69
CA VAL A 192 -8.98 -15.55 1.59
C VAL A 192 -10.17 -16.22 0.90
N HIS A 193 -10.46 -15.85 -0.36
CA HIS A 193 -11.51 -16.50 -1.13
C HIS A 193 -11.23 -17.98 -1.38
N LEU A 194 -9.97 -18.35 -1.63
CA LEU A 194 -9.57 -19.75 -1.79
C LEU A 194 -9.71 -20.54 -0.49
N THR A 195 -9.33 -19.98 0.66
CA THR A 195 -9.45 -20.67 1.96
C THR A 195 -10.90 -20.86 2.37
N ALA A 196 -11.79 -19.89 2.09
CA ALA A 196 -13.22 -20.03 2.35
C ALA A 196 -13.83 -21.21 1.57
N LYS A 197 -13.28 -21.54 0.39
CA LYS A 197 -13.73 -22.67 -0.44
C LYS A 197 -13.15 -24.03 0.00
N LYS A 198 -12.02 -24.06 0.72
CA LYS A 198 -11.24 -25.28 1.02
C LYS A 198 -11.31 -25.71 2.51
N SER A 199 -12.30 -25.23 3.25
CA SER A 199 -12.38 -25.29 4.72
C SER A 199 -12.41 -26.70 5.36
N ASP A 200 -12.44 -27.79 4.61
CA ASP A 200 -12.65 -29.13 5.21
C ASP A 200 -11.38 -29.94 5.50
N ASP A 201 -10.19 -29.54 5.01
CA ASP A 201 -9.05 -30.49 4.97
C ASP A 201 -7.65 -29.96 5.31
N VAL A 202 -7.50 -28.72 5.80
CA VAL A 202 -6.17 -28.16 6.09
C VAL A 202 -5.81 -28.37 7.57
N THR A 203 -5.21 -29.53 7.85
CA THR A 203 -4.61 -29.82 9.17
C THR A 203 -3.25 -29.14 9.30
N ARG A 204 -3.08 -28.53 10.47
CA ARG A 204 -2.20 -27.41 10.80
C ARG A 204 -0.88 -27.91 11.39
N THR A 205 0.25 -27.68 10.70
CA THR A 205 1.60 -27.98 11.20
C THR A 205 2.51 -26.76 11.01
N GLY A 206 2.63 -25.89 12.03
CA GLY A 206 3.59 -24.77 11.95
C GLY A 206 3.44 -23.63 12.97
N GLY A 207 3.09 -23.88 14.24
CA GLY A 207 2.69 -22.81 15.16
C GLY A 207 3.76 -21.77 15.55
N VAL A 208 5.04 -22.13 15.65
CA VAL A 208 6.06 -21.21 16.25
C VAL A 208 6.69 -20.27 15.22
N ASP A 209 6.88 -20.73 13.98
CA ASP A 209 7.49 -19.89 12.93
C ASP A 209 6.54 -18.78 12.44
N LEU A 210 5.22 -19.02 12.52
CA LEU A 210 4.18 -18.09 12.07
C LEU A 210 4.11 -16.82 12.92
N GLN A 211 4.15 -16.95 14.25
CA GLN A 211 4.09 -15.80 15.15
C GLN A 211 5.29 -14.87 14.95
N ARG A 212 6.48 -15.43 14.75
CA ARG A 212 7.70 -14.66 14.45
C ARG A 212 7.57 -13.93 13.12
N GLN A 213 7.06 -14.58 12.08
CA GLN A 213 6.82 -13.96 10.77
C GLN A 213 5.82 -12.80 10.84
N ALA A 214 4.75 -12.94 11.62
CA ALA A 214 3.75 -11.89 11.82
C ALA A 214 4.35 -10.63 12.46
N VAL A 215 5.16 -10.79 13.52
CA VAL A 215 5.83 -9.65 14.18
C VAL A 215 6.72 -8.89 13.19
N PHE A 216 7.54 -9.60 12.41
CA PHE A 216 8.39 -8.96 11.40
C PHE A 216 7.58 -8.25 10.31
N PHE A 217 6.44 -8.80 9.90
CA PHE A 217 5.56 -8.17 8.92
C PHE A 217 5.02 -6.82 9.41
N PHE A 218 4.58 -6.75 10.67
CA PHE A 218 4.04 -5.52 11.25
C PHE A 218 5.11 -4.44 11.44
N GLU A 219 6.29 -4.81 11.95
CA GLU A 219 7.42 -3.90 12.09
C GLU A 219 7.84 -3.30 10.74
N CYS A 220 7.94 -4.14 9.71
CA CYS A 220 8.33 -3.70 8.37
C CYS A 220 7.28 -2.80 7.72
N SER A 221 5.99 -3.15 7.83
CA SER A 221 4.89 -2.34 7.31
C SER A 221 4.84 -0.96 7.98
N TRP A 222 5.12 -0.89 9.28
CA TRP A 222 5.14 0.38 10.01
C TRP A 222 6.28 1.28 9.56
N LEU A 223 7.49 0.72 9.36
CA LEU A 223 8.64 1.42 8.78
C LEU A 223 8.38 1.94 7.37
N VAL A 224 7.75 1.12 6.52
CA VAL A 224 7.37 1.54 5.16
C VAL A 224 6.31 2.66 5.20
N SER A 225 5.29 2.52 6.05
CA SER A 225 4.21 3.51 6.15
C SER A 225 4.70 4.87 6.69
N THR A 226 5.62 4.86 7.67
CA THR A 226 6.23 6.09 8.20
C THR A 226 7.08 6.82 7.15
N SER A 227 7.77 6.06 6.30
CA SER A 227 8.53 6.57 5.15
C SER A 227 7.64 7.26 4.09
N SER A 228 6.52 6.64 3.71
CA SER A 228 5.58 7.22 2.74
C SER A 228 4.90 8.49 3.27
N ARG A 229 4.57 8.55 4.56
CA ARG A 229 3.95 9.75 5.18
C ARG A 229 4.90 10.94 5.24
N THR A 230 6.19 10.70 5.49
CA THR A 230 7.20 11.77 5.49
C THR A 230 7.40 12.34 4.09
N LEU A 231 7.34 11.49 3.05
CA LEU A 231 7.37 11.91 1.65
C LEU A 231 6.19 12.82 1.28
N SER A 232 4.97 12.41 1.59
CA SER A 232 3.75 13.17 1.28
C SER A 232 3.76 14.55 1.94
N ARG A 233 4.32 14.67 3.15
CA ARG A 233 4.41 15.94 3.86
C ARG A 233 5.44 16.90 3.25
N ARG A 234 6.52 16.38 2.66
CA ARG A 234 7.60 17.18 2.08
C ARG A 234 7.24 17.74 0.69
N GLY A 235 6.58 16.94 -0.15
CA GLY A 235 6.13 17.37 -1.48
C GLY A 235 5.18 18.58 -1.43
N ARG A 236 4.37 18.68 -0.37
CA ARG A 236 3.45 19.82 -0.15
C ARG A 236 4.14 21.11 0.29
N SER A 237 5.34 21.03 0.86
CA SER A 237 6.07 22.21 1.34
C SER A 237 6.76 22.97 0.21
N ASN A 238 7.21 22.27 -0.84
CA ASN A 238 7.93 22.87 -1.96
C ASN A 238 6.99 23.60 -2.93
N THR A 239 5.72 23.22 -3.02
CA THR A 239 4.73 23.85 -3.92
C THR A 239 4.25 25.22 -3.44
N CYS A 240 4.41 25.57 -2.15
CA CYS A 240 3.95 26.85 -1.60
C CYS A 240 5.00 27.96 -1.57
N GLN A 241 6.26 27.69 -1.94
CA GLN A 241 7.37 28.62 -1.71
C GLN A 241 7.82 29.43 -2.95
N GLY A 242 7.02 29.46 -4.02
CA GLY A 242 7.46 29.96 -5.32
C GLY A 242 6.47 30.82 -6.10
N SER A 243 5.79 31.78 -5.46
CA SER A 243 5.16 32.89 -6.19
C SER A 243 5.78 34.20 -5.74
N PRO A 244 6.81 34.73 -6.44
CA PRO A 244 7.29 36.08 -6.19
C PRO A 244 6.13 37.06 -6.44
N GLN A 245 5.70 37.75 -5.38
CA GLN A 245 4.77 38.88 -5.49
C GLN A 245 5.36 39.87 -6.49
N ARG A 246 4.78 39.90 -7.70
CA ARG A 246 5.07 40.90 -8.71
C ARG A 246 4.57 42.24 -8.17
N ALA A 247 5.50 43.06 -7.68
CA ALA A 247 5.22 44.39 -7.16
C ALA A 247 4.48 45.22 -8.24
N ILE A 248 3.30 45.71 -7.89
CA ILE A 248 2.51 46.63 -8.72
C ILE A 248 3.18 48.01 -8.61
N PRO A 249 3.63 48.62 -9.71
CA PRO A 249 4.17 49.97 -9.66
C PRO A 249 3.03 50.97 -9.42
N SER A 250 3.13 51.73 -8.34
CA SER A 250 2.28 52.87 -8.04
C SER A 250 2.60 54.01 -9.02
N THR A 251 1.74 54.22 -10.01
CA THR A 251 1.80 55.40 -10.87
C THR A 251 1.31 56.63 -10.10
N SER A 252 2.19 57.63 -10.00
CA SER A 252 1.89 58.99 -9.54
C SER A 252 1.45 59.85 -10.70
#